data_AF-A0A953RBS4-F1
#
_entry.id   AF-A0A953RBS4-F1
#
_cell.length_a   1.000
_cell.length_b   1.000
_cell.length_c   1.000
_cell.angle_alpha   90.00
_cell.angle_beta   90.00
_cell.angle_gamma   90.00
#
_symmetry.space_group_name_H-M   'P 1'
#
loop_
_entity.id
_entity.type
_entity.pdbx_description
1 polymer ?
#
loop_
_entity_poly.entity_id
_entity_poly.type
_entity_poly.pdbx_seq_one_letter_code
_entity_poly.pdbx_strand_id
1 'polypeptide(L)' 'MDWPTGKRKKLVHLKPSLRTISLRLAVSMIEDLKVLANRRDVPYQSLLRVFLAERLARERLPQSKYARSPNEG' A
#
# COMPACT_ATOMS: atom_id res chain seq x y z
N MET A 1 -8.89 -8.18 -44.60
CA MET A 1 -9.16 -9.16 -43.53
C MET A 1 -8.58 -8.61 -42.26
N ASP A 2 -9.34 -7.67 -41.74
CA ASP A 2 -8.93 -6.59 -40.86
C ASP A 2 -9.02 -7.10 -39.43
N TRP A 3 -7.86 -7.22 -38.77
CA TRP A 3 -7.80 -7.57 -37.37
C TRP A 3 -8.39 -6.40 -36.56
N PRO A 4 -9.38 -6.62 -35.67
CA PRO A 4 -9.85 -5.57 -34.80
C PRO A 4 -8.76 -5.33 -33.74
N THR A 5 -8.16 -4.15 -33.83
CA THR A 5 -7.20 -3.60 -32.86
C THR A 5 -7.73 -3.81 -31.44
N GLY A 6 -7.23 -4.86 -30.78
CA GLY A 6 -7.59 -5.22 -29.43
C GLY A 6 -7.21 -4.07 -28.49
N LYS A 7 -8.20 -3.28 -28.07
CA LYS A 7 -8.05 -2.31 -26.99
C LYS A 7 -7.38 -3.03 -25.83
N ARG A 8 -6.19 -2.56 -25.42
CA ARG A 8 -5.54 -2.94 -24.16
C ARG A 8 -6.50 -2.58 -23.03
N LYS A 9 -7.42 -3.49 -22.69
CA LYS A 9 -8.20 -3.39 -21.47
C LYS A 9 -7.17 -3.47 -20.35
N LYS A 10 -6.90 -2.33 -19.71
CA LYS A 10 -6.30 -2.29 -18.38
C LYS A 10 -7.16 -3.24 -17.55
N LEU A 11 -6.63 -4.42 -17.23
CA LEU A 11 -7.33 -5.42 -16.45
C LEU A 11 -7.31 -4.93 -14.98
N VAL A 12 -8.16 -3.95 -14.65
CA VAL A 12 -8.17 -3.27 -13.33
C VAL A 12 -8.91 -4.08 -12.27
N HIS A 13 -9.38 -5.29 -12.58
CA HIS A 13 -10.22 -6.10 -11.68
C HIS A 13 -9.62 -7.47 -11.33
N LEU A 14 -8.31 -7.65 -11.47
CA LEU A 14 -7.66 -8.81 -10.87
C LEU A 14 -7.68 -8.64 -9.34
N LYS A 15 -8.23 -9.63 -8.62
CA LYS A 15 -8.03 -9.75 -7.17
C LYS A 15 -6.52 -9.56 -6.91
N PRO A 16 -6.12 -8.67 -5.99
CA PRO A 16 -4.69 -8.48 -5.72
C PRO A 16 -4.10 -9.84 -5.37
N SER A 17 -3.17 -10.33 -6.20
CA SER A 17 -2.52 -11.61 -5.97
C SER A 17 -1.77 -11.52 -4.65
N LEU A 18 -2.09 -12.43 -3.72
CA LEU A 18 -1.35 -12.55 -2.48
C LEU A 18 -0.02 -13.24 -2.79
N ARG A 19 1.08 -12.63 -2.35
CA ARG A 19 2.41 -13.22 -2.44
C ARG A 19 3.05 -13.18 -1.07
N THR A 20 3.45 -14.36 -0.57
CA THR A 20 4.19 -14.46 0.68
C THR A 20 5.59 -13.91 0.49
N ILE A 21 6.02 -13.10 1.45
CA ILE A 21 7.37 -12.55 1.53
C ILE A 21 7.95 -12.84 2.90
N SER A 22 9.27 -13.01 2.98
CA SER A 22 10.00 -13.09 4.23
C SER A 22 10.60 -11.72 4.54
N LEU A 23 10.34 -11.21 5.74
CA LEU A 23 10.87 -9.93 6.21
C LEU A 23 11.63 -10.15 7.52
N ARG A 24 12.73 -9.42 7.72
CA ARG A 24 13.47 -9.40 8.99
C ARG A 24 13.17 -8.09 9.71
N LEU A 25 12.79 -8.18 10.97
CA LEU A 25 12.49 -7.06 11.86
C LEU A 25 13.23 -7.26 13.18
N ALA A 26 13.49 -6.16 13.90
CA ALA A 26 13.99 -6.25 15.27
C ALA A 26 12.98 -6.98 16.16
N VAL A 27 13.47 -7.75 17.13
CA VAL A 27 12.61 -8.54 18.04
C VAL A 27 11.65 -7.64 18.80
N SER A 28 12.13 -6.53 19.35
CA SER A 28 11.31 -5.53 20.06
C SER A 28 10.16 -5.00 19.21
N MET A 29 10.41 -4.72 17.93
CA MET A 29 9.37 -4.25 17.02
C MET A 29 8.26 -5.30 16.78
N ILE A 30 8.62 -6.58 16.74
CA ILE A 30 7.66 -7.68 16.59
C ILE A 30 6.78 -7.77 17.86
N GLU A 31 7.38 -7.62 19.03
CA GLU A 31 6.67 -7.62 20.31
C GLU A 31 5.70 -6.43 20.42
N ASP A 32 6.16 -5.23 20.08
CA ASP A 32 5.32 -4.03 20.05
C ASP A 32 4.13 -4.19 19.10
N LEU A 33 4.36 -4.74 17.90
CA LEU A 33 3.30 -5.02 16.93
C LEU A 33 2.28 -6.02 17.49
N LYS A 34 2.71 -7.06 18.21
CA LYS A 34 1.80 -8.04 18.84
C LYS A 34 0.94 -7.38 19.91
N VAL A 35 1.54 -6.57 20.79
CA VAL A 35 0.82 -5.84 21.84
C VAL A 35 -0.21 -4.88 21.22
N LEU A 36 0.19 -4.11 20.22
CA LEU A 36 -0.71 -3.19 19.52
C LEU A 36 -1.86 -3.90 18.80
N ALA A 37 -1.58 -5.04 18.19
CA ALA A 37 -2.59 -5.82 17.49
C ALA A 37 -3.61 -6.42 18.45
N ASN A 38 -3.16 -6.96 19.58
CA ASN A 38 -4.03 -7.46 20.63
C ASN A 38 -4.95 -6.37 21.20
N ARG A 39 -4.42 -5.17 21.45
CA ARG A 39 -5.24 -4.01 21.92
C ARG A 39 -6.31 -3.58 20.92
N ARG A 40 -6.13 -3.86 19.63
CA ARG A 40 -7.06 -3.54 18.55
C ARG A 40 -7.93 -4.73 18.16
N ASP A 41 -7.82 -5.85 18.87
CA ASP A 41 -8.51 -7.11 18.58
C ASP A 41 -8.30 -7.60 17.13
N VAL A 42 -7.06 -7.50 16.64
CA VAL A 42 -6.67 -7.98 15.30
C VAL A 42 -5.39 -8.81 15.36
N PRO A 43 -5.17 -9.74 14.41
CA PRO A 43 -3.88 -10.41 14.27
C PRO A 43 -2.77 -9.43 13.89
N TYR A 44 -1.56 -9.61 14.42
CA TYR A 44 -0.42 -8.72 14.13
C TYR A 44 -0.05 -8.70 12.64
N GLN A 45 -0.23 -9.81 11.90
CA GLN A 45 -0.02 -9.81 10.45
C GLN A 45 -1.02 -8.92 9.73
N SER A 46 -2.28 -8.89 10.17
CA SER A 46 -3.31 -8.00 9.63
C SER A 46 -2.98 -6.55 9.94
N LEU A 47 -2.57 -6.24 11.18
CA LEU A 47 -2.15 -4.90 11.57
C LEU A 47 -0.96 -4.41 10.72
N LEU A 48 0.04 -5.26 10.52
CA LEU A 48 1.20 -4.96 9.68
C LEU A 48 0.78 -4.59 8.25
N ARG A 49 -0.16 -5.35 7.66
CA ARG A 49 -0.68 -5.07 6.31
C ARG A 49 -1.37 -3.72 6.22
N VAL A 50 -2.17 -3.37 7.23
CA VAL A 50 -2.85 -2.07 7.29
C VAL A 50 -1.83 -0.94 7.33
N PHE A 51 -0.86 -1.00 8.25
CA PHE A 51 0.18 0.02 8.37
C PHE A 51 1.00 0.20 7.09
N LEU A 52 1.40 -0.90 6.44
CA LEU A 52 2.11 -0.85 5.16
C LEU A 52 1.26 -0.22 4.06
N ALA A 53 -0.02 -0.58 3.98
CA ALA A 53 -0.93 -0.02 2.98
C ALA A 53 -1.14 1.49 3.20
N GLU A 54 -1.32 1.93 4.45
CA GLU A 54 -1.45 3.34 4.80
C GLU A 54 -0.19 4.14 4.46
N ARG A 55 1.00 3.63 4.80
CA ARG A 55 2.25 4.31 4.47
C ARG A 55 2.47 4.38 2.96
N LEU A 56 2.22 3.29 2.24
CA LEU A 56 2.32 3.27 0.77
C LEU A 56 1.35 4.25 0.11
N ALA A 57 0.13 4.38 0.62
CA ALA A 57 -0.84 5.34 0.10
C ALA A 57 -0.32 6.78 0.29
N ARG A 58 0.26 7.09 1.46
CA ARG A 58 0.85 8.40 1.74
C ARG A 58 2.05 8.72 0.84
N GLU A 59 2.95 7.76 0.61
CA GLU A 59 4.13 7.95 -0.24
C GLU A 59 3.79 8.04 -1.74
N ARG A 60 2.71 7.37 -2.17
CA ARG A 60 2.25 7.40 -3.56
C ARG A 60 1.49 8.68 -3.91
N LEU A 61 1.02 9.44 -2.93
CA LEU A 61 0.47 10.76 -3.18
C LEU A 61 1.61 11.67 -3.66
N PRO A 62 1.54 12.22 -4.87
CA PRO A 62 2.61 13.05 -5.39
C PRO A 62 2.77 14.30 -4.53
N GLN A 63 3.95 14.43 -3.89
CA GLN A 63 4.44 15.65 -3.21
C GLN A 63 4.32 16.91 -4.10
N SER A 64 4.21 16.73 -5.42
CA SER A 64 4.12 17.78 -6.43
C SER A 64 2.89 18.69 -6.33
N LYS A 65 1.77 18.29 -5.68
CA LYS A 65 0.59 19.16 -5.59
C LYS A 65 0.71 20.30 -4.57
N TYR A 66 1.71 20.25 -3.67
CA TYR A 66 1.97 21.30 -2.69
C TYR A 66 3.20 22.15 -3.02
N ALA A 67 3.98 21.82 -4.06
CA ALA A 67 5.18 22.54 -4.46
C ALA A 67 4.94 23.55 -5.62
N ARG A 68 3.69 23.82 -5.98
CA ARG A 68 3.36 24.80 -7.03
C ARG A 68 2.09 25.57 -6.69
N SER A 69 2.15 26.37 -5.62
CA SER A 69 1.44 27.65 -5.64
C SER A 69 2.34 28.62 -6.39
N PRO A 70 1.94 29.12 -7.57
CA PRO A 70 2.55 30.30 -8.13
C PRO A 70 2.30 31.45 -7.14
N ASN A 71 3.35 32.19 -6.78
CA ASN A 71 3.17 33.55 -6.34
C ASN A 71 2.46 34.30 -7.49
N GLU A 72 1.15 34.49 -7.36
CA GLU A 72 0.42 35.55 -8.04
C GLU A 72 0.13 36.62 -6.99
N GLY A 73 0.76 37.79 -7.16
CA GLY A 73 0.68 38.94 -6.26
C GLY A 73 2.00 39.70 -6.23
#